data_AF-A0A381YWC7-F1
#
_entry.id   AF-A0A381YWC7-F1
#
_cell.length_a   1.000
_cell.length_b   1.000
_cell.length_c   1.000
_cell.angle_alpha   90.00
_cell.angle_beta   90.00
_cell.angle_gamma   90.00
#
_symmetry.space_group_name_H-M   'P 1'
#
loop_
_entity.id
_entity.type
_entity.pdbx_description
1 polymer ?
#
loop_
_entity_poly.entity_id
_entity_poly.type
_entity_poly.pdbx_seq_one_letter_code
_entity_poly.pdbx_strand_id
1 'polypeptide(L)'
;VYDYKMNDTSIRYLQMLQFLPMYPAKRSPPEIREHLAEYGYYVSDRTVQRDLIKLASAFGLYCDDRSIPFGWCWMKDAKRADMASMDYAEALTLSLAKTYLSNVLPISHSSRMKALFNRAETFLDQMNGSDLIKWKDKVRVIPVTHGYVSPKIKEEIQSIIYESLLR
;
A
#
# COMPACT_ATOMS: atom_id res chain seq x y z
N VAL A 1 -20.59 -1.98 -30.77
CA VAL A 1 -19.49 -2.57 -29.99
C VAL A 1 -18.28 -1.69 -30.23
N TYR A 2 -18.01 -0.74 -29.33
CA TYR A 2 -16.95 0.25 -29.53
C TYR A 2 -15.59 -0.37 -29.17
N ASP A 3 -14.72 -0.43 -30.16
CA ASP A 3 -13.34 -0.91 -30.09
C ASP A 3 -12.44 0.13 -29.40
N TYR A 4 -12.64 0.32 -28.08
CA TYR A 4 -11.87 1.27 -27.25
C TYR A 4 -10.51 0.68 -26.80
N LYS A 5 -9.86 -0.13 -27.64
CA LYS A 5 -8.58 -0.79 -27.30
C LYS A 5 -7.34 -0.12 -27.88
N MET A 6 -7.48 1.03 -28.55
CA MET A 6 -6.33 1.78 -29.04
C MET A 6 -5.99 2.97 -28.13
N ASN A 7 -5.01 2.74 -27.25
CA ASN A 7 -4.06 3.77 -26.81
C ASN A 7 -4.56 4.88 -25.86
N ASP A 8 -5.47 4.60 -24.92
CA ASP A 8 -5.67 5.56 -23.83
C ASP A 8 -4.41 5.59 -22.93
N THR A 9 -3.57 6.57 -23.26
CA THR A 9 -2.27 6.81 -22.63
C THR A 9 -2.44 7.11 -21.14
N SER A 10 -3.59 7.68 -20.74
CA SER A 10 -3.91 7.97 -19.35
C SER A 10 -4.16 6.69 -18.57
N ILE A 11 -4.94 5.74 -19.12
CA ILE A 11 -5.20 4.45 -18.47
C ILE A 11 -3.89 3.64 -18.38
N ARG A 12 -3.07 3.66 -19.43
CA ARG A 12 -1.73 3.05 -19.40
C ARG A 12 -0.88 3.61 -18.27
N TYR A 13 -0.86 4.94 -18.08
CA TYR A 13 -0.12 5.57 -16.98
C TYR A 13 -0.64 5.13 -15.61
N LEU A 14 -1.96 5.04 -15.43
CA LEU A 14 -2.55 4.54 -14.19
C LEU A 14 -2.12 3.10 -13.90
N GLN A 15 -2.13 2.22 -14.91
CA GLN A 15 -1.65 0.84 -14.77
C GLN A 15 -0.16 0.78 -14.40
N MET A 16 0.68 1.60 -15.04
CA MET A 16 2.11 1.69 -14.69
C MET A 16 2.31 2.13 -13.23
N LEU A 17 1.59 3.16 -12.79
CA LEU A 17 1.66 3.69 -11.42
C LEU A 17 1.19 2.67 -10.37
N GLN A 18 0.14 1.91 -10.67
CA GLN A 18 -0.37 0.84 -9.82
C GLN A 18 0.62 -0.34 -9.68
N PHE A 19 1.36 -0.66 -10.74
CA PHE A 19 2.28 -1.80 -10.76
C PHE A 19 3.62 -1.55 -10.06
N LEU A 20 4.14 -0.31 -10.10
CA LEU A 20 5.42 0.02 -9.45
C LEU A 20 5.40 -0.35 -7.96
N PRO A 21 6.52 -0.65 -7.29
CA PRO A 21 6.55 -0.93 -5.85
C PRO A 21 6.95 0.32 -5.03
N MET A 22 6.81 0.27 -3.71
CA MET A 22 7.41 1.27 -2.81
C MET A 22 8.87 0.92 -2.55
N TYR A 23 9.74 1.94 -2.46
CA TYR A 23 11.12 1.74 -2.02
C TYR A 23 11.17 0.98 -0.66
N PRO A 24 12.03 -0.04 -0.49
CA PRO A 24 13.22 -0.36 -1.29
C PRO A 24 12.99 -1.34 -2.46
N ALA A 25 11.79 -1.91 -2.61
CA ALA A 25 11.50 -2.78 -3.75
C ALA A 25 11.49 -1.96 -5.05
N LYS A 26 11.87 -2.57 -6.18
CA LYS A 26 12.01 -1.92 -7.49
C LYS A 26 11.54 -2.83 -8.63
N ARG A 27 11.10 -2.22 -9.74
CA ARG A 27 10.73 -2.92 -10.98
C ARG A 27 11.47 -2.33 -12.17
N SER A 28 11.95 -3.21 -13.04
CA SER A 28 12.67 -2.84 -14.26
C SER A 28 11.70 -2.48 -15.41
N PRO A 29 12.12 -1.64 -16.38
CA PRO A 29 11.30 -1.33 -17.56
C PRO A 29 10.80 -2.57 -18.33
N PRO A 30 11.59 -3.66 -18.50
CA PRO A 30 11.09 -4.88 -19.12
C PRO A 30 9.92 -5.52 -18.36
N GLU A 31 9.99 -5.61 -17.03
CA GLU A 31 8.89 -6.15 -16.21
C GLU A 31 7.62 -5.29 -16.34
N ILE A 32 7.78 -3.96 -16.40
CA ILE A 32 6.65 -3.04 -16.57
C ILE A 32 6.04 -3.20 -17.97
N ARG A 33 6.86 -3.40 -19.01
CA ARG A 33 6.38 -3.66 -20.37
C ARG A 33 5.61 -4.97 -20.46
N GLU A 34 6.12 -6.04 -19.85
CA GLU A 34 5.46 -7.35 -19.81
C GLU A 34 4.11 -7.25 -19.10
N HIS A 35 4.07 -6.58 -17.95
CA HIS A 35 2.81 -6.32 -17.25
C HIS A 35 1.83 -5.53 -18.12
N LEU A 36 2.27 -4.48 -18.81
CA LEU A 36 1.39 -3.72 -19.72
C LEU A 36 0.85 -4.58 -20.87
N ALA A 37 1.63 -5.52 -21.39
CA ALA A 37 1.21 -6.42 -22.45
C ALA A 37 0.10 -7.38 -22.00
N GLU A 38 0.10 -7.83 -20.73
CA GLU A 38 -0.98 -8.65 -20.15
C GLU A 38 -2.33 -7.92 -20.15
N TYR A 39 -2.31 -6.59 -20.03
CA TYR A 39 -3.50 -5.73 -20.07
C TYR A 39 -3.84 -5.24 -21.49
N GLY A 40 -3.15 -5.77 -22.52
CA GLY A 40 -3.38 -5.44 -23.93
C GLY A 40 -2.69 -4.16 -24.40
N TYR A 41 -1.75 -3.61 -23.63
CA TYR A 41 -0.95 -2.44 -24.02
C TYR A 41 0.42 -2.84 -24.56
N TYR A 42 0.55 -2.93 -25.88
CA TYR A 42 1.82 -3.25 -26.54
C TYR A 42 2.64 -1.98 -26.76
N VAL A 43 3.63 -1.74 -25.90
CA VAL A 43 4.54 -0.58 -25.98
C VAL A 43 6.01 -1.01 -25.99
N SER A 44 6.88 -0.18 -26.57
CA SER A 44 8.33 -0.41 -26.56
C SER A 44 8.97 0.02 -25.23
N ASP A 45 10.13 -0.55 -24.90
CA ASP A 45 10.90 -0.17 -23.71
C ASP A 45 11.21 1.33 -23.68
N ARG A 46 11.52 1.93 -24.83
CA ARG A 46 11.73 3.38 -24.98
C ARG A 46 10.49 4.19 -24.59
N THR A 47 9.30 3.67 -24.89
CA THR A 47 8.03 4.31 -24.52
C THR A 47 7.82 4.24 -23.01
N VAL A 48 8.02 3.06 -22.42
CA VAL A 48 7.93 2.86 -20.96
C VAL A 48 8.91 3.77 -20.22
N GLN A 49 10.16 3.84 -20.65
CA GLN A 49 11.18 4.71 -20.04
C GLN A 49 10.78 6.19 -20.13
N ARG A 50 10.35 6.65 -21.30
CA ARG A 50 9.90 8.05 -21.49
C ARG A 50 8.70 8.37 -20.61
N ASP A 51 7.75 7.45 -20.52
CA ASP A 51 6.52 7.63 -19.75
C ASP A 51 6.84 7.64 -18.24
N LEU A 52 7.77 6.79 -17.77
CA LEU A 52 8.29 6.81 -16.39
C LEU A 52 8.98 8.12 -16.04
N ILE A 53 9.81 8.67 -16.93
CA ILE A 53 10.47 9.97 -16.72
C ILE A 53 9.42 11.09 -16.56
N LYS A 54 8.38 11.09 -17.39
CA LYS A 54 7.26 12.04 -17.25
C LYS A 54 6.55 11.88 -15.92
N LEU A 55 6.21 10.65 -15.55
CA LEU A 55 5.51 10.36 -14.30
C LEU A 55 6.35 10.68 -13.06
N ALA A 56 7.68 10.53 -13.14
CA ALA A 56 8.58 10.85 -12.04
C ALA A 56 8.50 12.33 -11.63
N SER A 57 8.44 13.24 -12.62
CA SER A 57 8.32 14.68 -12.35
C SER A 57 7.01 15.07 -11.64
N ALA A 58 5.94 14.28 -11.78
CA ALA A 58 4.62 14.61 -11.23
C ALA A 58 4.28 13.83 -9.95
N PHE A 59 4.75 12.59 -9.82
CA PHE A 59 4.30 11.64 -8.79
C PHE A 59 5.39 11.26 -7.76
N GLY A 60 6.62 11.77 -7.90
CA GLY A 60 7.70 11.45 -6.95
C GLY A 60 8.22 10.02 -7.08
N LEU A 61 8.42 9.56 -8.32
CA LEU A 61 9.06 8.27 -8.60
C LEU A 61 10.59 8.41 -8.49
N TYR A 62 11.24 7.34 -8.04
CA TYR A 62 12.69 7.21 -7.97
C TYR A 62 13.18 6.17 -8.98
N CYS A 63 14.26 6.52 -9.68
CA CYS A 63 15.01 5.61 -10.53
C CYS A 63 16.30 5.22 -9.80
N ASP A 64 16.45 3.93 -9.51
CA ASP A 64 17.69 3.33 -9.05
C ASP A 64 18.56 2.98 -10.27
N ASP A 65 19.53 3.84 -10.55
CA ASP A 65 20.48 3.76 -11.67
C ASP A 65 21.76 2.98 -11.32
N ARG A 66 21.87 2.46 -10.09
CA ARG A 66 23.07 1.77 -9.59
C ARG A 66 23.36 0.42 -10.27
N SER A 67 22.36 -0.17 -10.90
CA SER A 67 22.46 -1.49 -11.54
C SER A 67 21.60 -1.55 -12.79
N ILE A 68 22.11 -2.17 -13.87
CA ILE A 68 21.32 -2.47 -15.07
C ILE A 68 20.62 -3.83 -14.88
N PRO A 69 19.33 -3.96 -15.19
CA PRO A 69 18.42 -2.92 -15.67
C PRO A 69 18.03 -1.94 -14.55
N PHE A 70 17.91 -0.65 -14.91
CA PHE A 70 17.50 0.39 -13.97
C PHE A 70 16.17 0.03 -13.32
N GLY A 71 16.07 0.24 -12.01
CA GLY A 71 14.87 -0.08 -11.24
C GLY A 71 14.05 1.16 -10.93
N TRP A 72 12.74 1.07 -11.08
CA TRP A 72 11.81 2.14 -10.76
C TRP A 72 10.96 1.78 -9.55
N CYS A 73 10.76 2.75 -8.67
CA CYS A 73 9.89 2.62 -7.51
C CYS A 73 9.32 3.97 -7.11
N TRP A 74 8.34 3.95 -6.21
CA TRP A 74 7.88 5.14 -5.53
C TRP A 74 8.84 5.51 -4.39
N MET A 75 9.09 6.81 -4.18
CA MET A 75 9.81 7.28 -2.99
C MET A 75 8.99 6.97 -1.72
N LYS A 76 9.67 6.79 -0.58
CA LYS A 76 9.01 6.51 0.72
C LYS A 76 7.98 7.58 1.10
N ASP A 77 8.24 8.83 0.73
CA ASP A 77 7.39 9.99 1.05
C ASP A 77 6.45 10.37 -0.12
N ALA A 78 6.44 9.59 -1.20
CA ALA A 78 5.58 9.89 -2.34
C ALA A 78 4.12 9.59 -2.01
N LYS A 79 3.22 10.47 -2.47
CA LYS A 79 1.76 10.41 -2.31
C LYS A 79 1.08 9.24 -3.03
N ARG A 80 1.79 8.14 -3.30
CA ARG A 80 1.16 6.92 -3.79
C ARG A 80 0.02 6.47 -2.89
N ALA A 81 0.19 6.68 -1.58
CA ALA A 81 -0.87 6.44 -0.62
C ALA A 81 -2.16 7.14 -1.03
N ASP A 82 -2.14 8.33 -1.64
CA ASP A 82 -3.36 9.06 -2.01
C ASP A 82 -4.07 8.50 -3.26
N MET A 83 -3.42 7.64 -4.07
CA MET A 83 -3.98 7.18 -5.35
C MET A 83 -4.94 6.00 -5.26
N ALA A 84 -4.82 5.13 -4.25
CA ALA A 84 -5.80 4.08 -4.03
C ALA A 84 -6.86 4.63 -3.08
N SER A 85 -7.96 5.22 -3.57
CA SER A 85 -9.05 5.68 -2.70
C SER A 85 -9.45 4.54 -1.77
N MET A 86 -9.29 4.72 -0.46
CA MET A 86 -9.69 3.71 0.52
C MET A 86 -11.21 3.70 0.60
N ASP A 87 -11.82 2.52 0.52
CA ASP A 87 -13.26 2.38 0.70
C ASP A 87 -13.66 2.36 2.19
N TYR A 88 -14.91 2.67 2.51
CA TYR A 88 -15.42 2.71 3.89
C TYR A 88 -15.33 1.34 4.57
N ALA A 89 -15.68 0.27 3.86
CA ALA A 89 -15.60 -1.08 4.37
C ALA A 89 -14.15 -1.47 4.67
N GLU A 90 -13.22 -1.05 3.81
CA GLU A 90 -11.79 -1.28 3.99
C GLU A 90 -11.24 -0.51 5.19
N ALA A 91 -11.54 0.78 5.32
CA ALA A 91 -11.09 1.61 6.42
C ALA A 91 -11.61 1.10 7.78
N LEU A 92 -12.90 0.71 7.84
CA LEU A 92 -13.50 0.13 9.03
C LEU A 92 -12.86 -1.21 9.38
N THR A 93 -12.70 -2.10 8.40
CA THR A 93 -12.09 -3.42 8.61
C THR A 93 -10.66 -3.28 9.11
N LEU A 94 -9.87 -2.36 8.54
CA LEU A 94 -8.51 -2.08 8.97
C LEU A 94 -8.47 -1.49 10.39
N SER A 95 -9.40 -0.60 10.74
CA SER A 95 -9.49 -0.04 12.09
C SER A 95 -9.83 -1.12 13.13
N LEU A 96 -10.76 -2.02 12.81
CA LEU A 96 -11.10 -3.15 13.68
C LEU A 96 -9.92 -4.13 13.77
N ALA A 97 -9.28 -4.45 12.65
CA ALA A 97 -8.10 -5.31 12.61
C ALA A 97 -6.96 -4.73 13.46
N LYS A 98 -6.71 -3.43 13.40
CA LYS A 98 -5.71 -2.77 14.28
C LYS A 98 -6.04 -2.98 15.76
N THR A 99 -7.32 -2.84 16.13
CA THR A 99 -7.77 -2.93 17.53
C THR A 99 -7.66 -4.35 18.07
N TYR A 100 -8.08 -5.35 17.30
CA TYR A 100 -8.15 -6.74 17.77
C TYR A 100 -6.90 -7.57 17.46
N LEU A 101 -6.14 -7.20 16.44
CA LEU A 101 -4.94 -7.92 16.01
C LEU A 101 -3.64 -7.22 16.43
N SER A 102 -3.70 -6.13 17.22
CA SER A 102 -2.50 -5.44 17.74
C SER A 102 -1.54 -6.36 18.49
N ASN A 103 -2.07 -7.37 19.17
CA ASN A 103 -1.27 -8.34 19.93
C ASN A 103 -0.68 -9.45 19.07
N VAL A 104 -1.18 -9.64 17.84
CA VAL A 104 -0.82 -10.76 16.95
C VAL A 104 0.01 -10.27 15.77
N LEU A 105 -0.27 -9.06 15.28
CA LEU A 105 0.44 -8.48 14.15
C LEU A 105 1.70 -7.74 14.64
N PRO A 106 2.82 -7.85 13.90
CA PRO A 106 4.04 -7.09 14.18
C PRO A 106 3.91 -5.65 13.68
N ILE A 107 2.89 -4.93 14.16
CA ILE A 107 2.55 -3.56 13.70
C ILE A 107 3.73 -2.61 13.95
N SER A 108 4.45 -2.79 15.07
CA SER A 108 5.64 -2.00 15.44
C SER A 108 6.85 -2.27 14.54
N HIS A 109 6.94 -3.45 13.93
CA HIS A 109 8.08 -3.86 13.10
C HIS A 109 7.85 -3.65 11.60
N SER A 110 6.67 -3.19 11.20
CA SER A 110 6.34 -2.91 9.81
C SER A 110 5.89 -1.46 9.62
N SER A 111 6.82 -0.63 9.15
CA SER A 111 6.56 0.77 8.78
C SER A 111 5.42 0.90 7.75
N ARG A 112 5.32 -0.07 6.83
CA ARG A 112 4.24 -0.14 5.85
C ARG A 112 2.88 -0.42 6.50
N MET A 113 2.80 -1.36 7.44
CA MET A 113 1.54 -1.65 8.14
C MET A 113 1.10 -0.47 9.00
N LYS A 114 2.04 0.18 9.69
CA LYS A 114 1.76 1.40 10.47
C LYS A 114 1.19 2.51 9.58
N ALA A 115 1.80 2.75 8.42
CA ALA A 115 1.28 3.72 7.46
C ALA A 115 -0.13 3.36 6.95
N LEU A 116 -0.40 2.07 6.69
CA LEU A 116 -1.71 1.60 6.24
C LEU A 116 -2.80 1.80 7.31
N PHE A 117 -2.52 1.46 8.56
CA PHE A 117 -3.47 1.66 9.66
C PHE A 117 -3.71 3.14 9.95
N ASN A 118 -2.66 3.96 9.98
CA ASN A 118 -2.80 5.41 10.17
C ASN A 118 -3.64 6.04 9.07
N ARG A 119 -3.50 5.56 7.83
CA ARG A 119 -4.30 6.01 6.70
C ARG A 119 -5.79 5.68 6.88
N ALA A 120 -6.10 4.45 7.31
CA ALA A 120 -7.48 4.06 7.59
C ALA A 120 -8.11 4.91 8.71
N GLU A 121 -7.36 5.20 9.76
CA GLU A 121 -7.83 6.10 10.83
C GLU A 121 -8.03 7.53 10.33
N THR A 122 -7.07 8.08 9.58
CA THR A 122 -7.19 9.43 9.00
C THR A 122 -8.41 9.55 8.08
N PHE A 123 -8.71 8.50 7.29
CA PHE A 123 -9.88 8.45 6.42
C PHE A 123 -11.19 8.44 7.22
N LEU A 124 -11.26 7.67 8.32
CA LEU A 124 -12.42 7.65 9.20
C LEU A 124 -12.59 9.01 9.93
N ASP A 125 -11.52 9.61 10.41
CA ASP A 125 -11.55 10.90 11.13
C ASP A 125 -11.97 12.06 10.24
N GLN A 126 -11.57 12.07 8.97
CA GLN A 126 -12.02 13.07 8.00
C GLN A 126 -13.54 13.02 7.75
N MET A 127 -14.17 11.88 8.02
CA MET A 127 -15.59 11.63 7.80
C MET A 127 -16.43 11.78 9.07
N ASN A 128 -15.90 12.52 10.07
CA ASN A 128 -16.56 12.91 11.32
C ASN A 128 -18.04 13.24 11.10
N GLY A 129 -18.93 12.30 11.44
CA GLY A 129 -20.37 12.43 11.25
C GLY A 129 -21.08 11.20 10.72
N SER A 130 -20.38 10.28 10.05
CA SER A 130 -21.00 9.05 9.53
C SER A 130 -21.46 8.12 10.66
N ASP A 131 -22.61 7.46 10.46
CA ASP A 131 -23.17 6.51 11.43
C ASP A 131 -22.25 5.30 11.69
N LEU A 132 -21.35 5.01 10.74
CA LEU A 132 -20.32 3.97 10.84
C LEU A 132 -19.29 4.23 11.94
N ILE A 133 -18.85 5.48 12.11
CA ILE A 133 -17.90 5.83 13.19
C ILE A 133 -18.58 5.67 14.55
N LYS A 134 -19.83 6.13 14.67
CA LYS A 134 -20.64 5.93 15.87
C LYS A 134 -20.88 4.45 16.15
N TRP A 135 -21.06 3.62 15.12
CA TRP A 135 -21.20 2.18 15.26
C TRP A 135 -19.91 1.53 15.79
N LYS A 136 -18.75 1.90 15.25
CA LYS A 136 -17.43 1.43 15.76
C LYS A 136 -17.31 1.68 17.26
N ASP A 137 -17.73 2.85 17.73
CA ASP A 137 -17.63 3.20 19.15
C ASP A 137 -18.62 2.41 20.01
N LYS A 138 -19.74 1.95 19.44
CA LYS A 138 -20.78 1.15 20.11
C LYS A 138 -20.50 -0.35 20.12
N VAL A 139 -19.69 -0.87 19.18
CA VAL A 139 -19.40 -2.30 19.08
C VAL A 139 -18.08 -2.64 19.77
N ARG A 140 -18.11 -3.69 20.58
CA ARG A 140 -16.94 -4.28 21.23
C ARG A 140 -17.03 -5.80 21.10
N VAL A 141 -15.93 -6.44 20.72
CA VAL A 141 -15.80 -7.89 20.76
C VAL A 141 -15.35 -8.26 22.16
N ILE A 142 -16.20 -8.99 22.88
CA ILE A 142 -15.92 -9.49 24.23
C ILE A 142 -15.51 -10.96 24.09
N PRO A 143 -14.31 -11.35 24.56
CA PRO A 143 -13.93 -12.76 24.55
C PRO A 143 -14.88 -13.56 25.48
N VAL A 144 -15.27 -14.76 25.03
CA VAL A 144 -16.21 -15.64 25.75
C VAL A 144 -15.61 -16.19 27.06
N THR A 145 -14.28 -16.13 27.19
CA THR A 145 -13.54 -16.60 28.37
C THR A 145 -13.21 -15.46 29.31
N HIS A 146 -13.18 -15.73 30.62
CA HIS A 146 -12.68 -14.80 31.64
C HIS A 146 -11.34 -14.21 31.18
N GLY A 147 -11.30 -12.89 30.98
CA GLY A 147 -10.16 -12.20 30.39
C GLY A 147 -8.92 -12.38 31.26
N TYR A 148 -7.95 -13.16 30.77
CA TYR A 148 -6.63 -13.16 31.36
C TYR A 148 -6.00 -11.78 31.15
N VAL A 149 -5.45 -11.20 32.21
CA VAL A 149 -4.62 -10.00 32.10
C VAL A 149 -3.43 -10.36 31.23
N SER A 150 -3.35 -9.76 30.03
CA SER A 150 -2.21 -9.99 29.15
C SER A 150 -0.92 -9.61 29.88
N PRO A 151 0.11 -10.48 29.88
CA PRO A 151 1.37 -10.16 30.52
C PRO A 151 2.02 -8.96 29.82
N LYS A 152 2.62 -8.06 30.60
CA LYS A 152 3.44 -6.97 30.05
C LYS A 152 4.73 -7.57 29.48
N ILE A 153 4.76 -7.79 28.17
CA ILE A 153 5.95 -8.25 27.46
C ILE A 153 6.85 -7.04 27.18
N LYS A 154 8.16 -7.19 27.35
CA LYS A 154 9.13 -6.15 26.97
C LYS A 154 9.18 -6.04 25.44
N GLU A 155 8.93 -4.86 24.90
CA GLU A 155 8.92 -4.61 23.45
C GLU A 155 10.24 -5.02 22.77
N GLU A 156 11.38 -4.84 23.45
CA GLU A 156 12.71 -5.25 22.98
C GLU A 156 12.78 -6.76 22.65
N ILE A 157 12.23 -7.60 23.53
CA ILE A 157 12.25 -9.06 23.36
C ILE A 157 11.29 -9.47 22.24
N GLN A 158 10.11 -8.86 22.21
CA GLN A 158 9.12 -9.11 21.17
C GLN A 158 9.65 -8.73 19.78
N SER A 159 10.41 -7.63 19.70
CA SER A 159 11.08 -7.17 18.48
C SER A 159 12.05 -8.21 17.95
N ILE A 160 12.94 -8.73 18.80
CA ILE A 160 13.95 -9.73 18.42
C ILE A 160 13.27 -11.01 17.91
N ILE A 161 12.19 -11.45 18.55
CA ILE A 161 11.45 -12.66 18.14
C ILE A 161 10.82 -12.44 16.76
N TYR A 162 10.14 -11.32 16.53
CA TYR A 162 9.51 -11.04 15.25
C TYR A 162 10.54 -10.83 14.13
N GLU A 163 11.64 -10.13 14.40
CA GLU A 163 12.74 -9.99 13.42
C GLU A 163 13.35 -11.35 13.07
N SER A 164 13.49 -12.26 14.03
CA SER A 164 14.04 -13.60 13.80
C SER A 164 13.09 -14.52 13.04
N LEU A 165 11.78 -14.36 13.21
CA LEU A 165 10.75 -15.14 12.50
C LEU A 165 10.50 -14.65 11.07
N LEU A 166 10.72 -13.36 10.80
CA LEU A 166 10.45 -12.71 9.51
C LEU A 166 11.67 -12.63 8.59
N ARG A 167 12.86 -12.99 9.08
CA ARG A 167 14.09 -13.15 8.29
C ARG A 167 14.16 -14.53 7.63
#